data_AF-A0A2T1C6Q0-F1
#
_entry.id   AF-A0A2T1C6Q0-F1
#
_cell.length_a   1.000
_cell.length_b   1.000
_cell.length_c   1.000
_cell.angle_alpha   90.00
_cell.angle_beta   90.00
_cell.angle_gamma   90.00
#
_symmetry.space_group_name_H-M   'P 1'
#
loop_
_entity.id
_entity.type
_entity.pdbx_description
1 polymer ?
#
loop_
_entity_poly.entity_id
_entity_poly.type
_entity_poly.pdbx_seq_one_letter_code
_entity_poly.pdbx_strand_id
1 'polypeptide(L)'
;MGTAYAYVKGQWIRCISQYYKSFQNRSEREVKLATVELRRTRQKSSKRINLTAKERAAYLEEAEAKEAIMEKVFRYRQLRCFLVDEAQHLLMMSGGHQMLHQMNWIKSIANLTGTVHILFGTYELLNCSTLNGQVGRRSEDIHLTPYQLDEAEDVTEFIRVIRTLQKHLPLEEEPYLENYYEYLFSGSVGCVGILKNWLTRSLRFAYEEDAATLTIKHLEQGAFSQGRINQIFQESEQGQLRLKQESNYYFIGNLTTSVTPDVVQGASLKKGRVGKRKPKRDPVGTQDNES
;
A
#
# COMPACT_ATOMS: atom_id res chain seq x y z
N MET A 1 18.82 -17.58 14.24
CA MET A 1 17.81 -18.49 14.83
C MET A 1 18.17 -19.92 14.43
N GLY A 2 17.96 -20.92 15.29
CA GLY A 2 18.29 -22.32 14.95
C GLY A 2 19.43 -22.92 15.77
N THR A 3 19.86 -22.28 16.86
CA THR A 3 20.75 -22.86 17.86
C THR A 3 20.01 -22.96 19.18
N ALA A 4 19.88 -24.15 19.73
CA ALA A 4 19.46 -24.41 21.09
C ALA A 4 20.64 -24.97 21.88
N TYR A 5 20.61 -24.87 23.20
CA TYR A 5 21.61 -25.49 24.06
C TYR A 5 20.90 -26.49 24.97
N ALA A 6 21.37 -27.74 24.95
CA ALA A 6 20.86 -28.79 25.81
C ALA A 6 21.95 -29.19 26.81
N TYR A 7 21.59 -29.32 28.09
CA TYR A 7 22.52 -29.76 29.12
C TYR A 7 22.38 -31.27 29.33
N VAL A 8 23.39 -32.04 28.92
CA VAL A 8 23.37 -33.50 28.96
C VAL A 8 24.66 -34.00 29.60
N LYS A 9 24.54 -34.88 30.61
CA LYS A 9 25.67 -35.49 31.33
C LYS A 9 26.73 -34.49 31.82
N GLY A 10 26.29 -33.34 32.35
CA GLY A 10 27.20 -32.35 32.93
C GLY A 10 27.83 -31.37 31.93
N GLN A 11 27.41 -31.39 30.65
CA GLN A 11 27.96 -30.50 29.62
C GLN A 11 26.86 -29.81 28.81
N TRP A 12 27.08 -28.55 28.46
CA TRP A 12 26.24 -27.80 27.54
C TRP A 12 26.59 -28.16 26.10
N ILE A 13 25.63 -28.76 25.40
CA ILE A 13 25.76 -29.15 24.00
C ILE A 13 24.99 -28.16 23.15
N ARG A 14 25.67 -27.59 22.16
CA ARG A 14 25.06 -26.71 21.16
C ARG A 14 24.29 -27.56 20.13
N CYS A 15 22.98 -27.55 20.21
CA CYS A 15 22.08 -28.18 19.26
C CYS A 15 21.78 -27.20 18.13
N ILE A 16 22.09 -27.56 16.90
CA ILE A 16 21.73 -26.77 15.72
C ILE A 16 20.54 -27.42 15.01
N SER A 17 19.58 -26.61 14.58
CA SER A 17 18.48 -27.05 13.72
C SER A 17 19.07 -27.68 12.46
N GLN A 18 18.46 -28.75 11.98
CA GLN A 18 18.81 -29.36 10.69
C GLN A 18 18.69 -28.39 9.50
N TYR A 19 17.92 -27.29 9.65
CA TYR A 19 17.80 -26.20 8.68
C TYR A 19 18.57 -24.94 9.12
N TYR A 20 19.64 -25.11 9.90
CA TYR A 20 20.42 -24.00 10.44
C TYR A 20 20.87 -23.01 9.37
N LYS A 21 21.33 -23.49 8.21
CA LYS A 21 21.75 -22.65 7.07
C LYS A 21 20.62 -21.76 6.56
N SER A 22 19.42 -22.29 6.39
CA SER A 22 18.24 -21.55 5.92
C SER A 22 17.71 -20.54 6.96
N PHE A 23 18.07 -20.72 8.24
CA PHE A 23 17.75 -19.77 9.32
C PHE A 23 18.93 -18.90 9.75
N GLN A 24 20.10 -19.09 9.13
CA GLN A 24 21.29 -18.31 9.38
C GLN A 24 21.08 -16.92 8.78
N ASN A 25 21.41 -15.87 9.53
CA ASN A 25 21.14 -14.46 9.19
C ASN A 25 19.66 -14.06 9.11
N ARG A 26 18.71 -14.98 9.33
CA ARG A 26 17.29 -14.66 9.46
C ARG A 26 16.91 -14.37 10.91
N SER A 27 16.20 -13.26 11.10
CA SER A 27 15.65 -12.83 12.37
C SER A 27 14.50 -13.74 12.81
N GLU A 28 14.22 -13.79 14.12
CA GLU A 28 13.07 -14.52 14.65
C GLU A 28 11.73 -14.08 14.02
N ARG A 29 11.69 -12.81 13.61
CA ARG A 29 10.53 -12.15 13.03
C ARG A 29 10.24 -12.61 11.61
N GLU A 30 11.27 -12.74 10.76
CA GLU A 30 11.12 -13.26 9.39
C GLU A 30 10.61 -14.71 9.38
N VAL A 31 11.14 -15.56 10.27
CA VAL A 31 10.67 -16.94 10.41
C VAL A 31 9.21 -16.99 10.86
N LYS A 32 8.81 -16.10 11.77
CA LYS A 32 7.43 -16.00 12.26
C LYS A 32 6.47 -15.52 11.15
N LEU A 33 6.89 -14.57 10.30
CA LEU A 33 6.12 -14.13 9.15
C LEU A 33 5.86 -15.26 8.15
N ALA A 34 6.93 -15.95 7.72
CA ALA A 34 6.83 -17.10 6.81
C ALA A 34 5.88 -18.18 7.35
N THR A 35 5.88 -18.37 8.67
CA THR A 35 4.94 -19.28 9.35
C THR A 35 3.47 -18.84 9.21
N VAL A 36 3.20 -17.53 9.34
CA VAL A 36 1.83 -16.99 9.22
C VAL A 36 1.33 -17.14 7.79
N GLU A 37 2.18 -16.90 6.81
CA GLU A 37 1.83 -16.96 5.39
C GLU A 37 1.57 -18.40 4.92
N LEU A 38 2.45 -19.34 5.29
CA LEU A 38 2.26 -20.78 5.06
C LEU A 38 0.94 -21.31 5.66
N ARG A 39 0.51 -20.78 6.82
CA ARG A 39 -0.77 -21.13 7.45
C ARG A 39 -1.97 -20.66 6.60
N ARG A 40 -1.90 -19.49 5.98
CA ARG A 40 -2.98 -18.94 5.14
C ARG A 40 -3.15 -19.69 3.83
N THR A 41 -2.05 -20.00 3.15
CA THR A 41 -2.08 -20.77 1.88
C THR A 41 -2.74 -22.13 2.09
N ARG A 42 -2.53 -22.75 3.26
CA ARG A 42 -3.14 -24.04 3.63
C ARG A 42 -4.53 -23.94 4.27
N GLN A 43 -4.93 -22.77 4.75
CA GLN A 43 -6.31 -22.51 5.20
C GLN A 43 -7.32 -22.53 4.04
N LYS A 44 -6.90 -22.07 2.84
CA LYS A 44 -7.66 -22.27 1.59
C LYS A 44 -7.76 -23.76 1.18
N SER A 45 -6.93 -24.62 1.77
CA SER A 45 -6.84 -26.06 1.50
C SER A 45 -7.17 -26.89 2.76
N SER A 46 -8.29 -26.61 3.45
CA SER A 46 -8.99 -27.43 4.47
C SER A 46 -8.17 -28.39 5.39
N LYS A 47 -6.91 -28.08 5.72
CA LYS A 47 -6.04 -28.92 6.57
C LYS A 47 -5.28 -28.06 7.56
N ARG A 48 -5.73 -28.10 8.82
CA ARG A 48 -4.97 -27.56 9.97
C ARG A 48 -3.84 -28.54 10.29
N ILE A 49 -2.59 -28.19 9.97
CA ILE A 49 -1.42 -29.02 10.28
C ILE A 49 -0.31 -28.16 10.89
N ASN A 50 0.38 -28.73 11.88
CA ASN A 50 1.58 -28.16 12.52
C ASN A 50 2.67 -27.88 11.47
N LEU A 51 2.97 -26.60 11.22
CA LEU A 51 4.06 -26.20 10.33
C LEU A 51 5.41 -26.55 10.95
N THR A 52 6.12 -27.47 10.29
CA THR A 52 7.46 -27.91 10.66
C THR A 52 8.52 -26.86 10.28
N ALA A 53 9.68 -26.92 10.93
CA ALA A 53 10.82 -26.05 10.61
C ALA A 53 11.30 -26.22 9.15
N LYS A 54 11.12 -27.42 8.58
CA LYS A 54 11.40 -27.73 7.16
C LYS A 54 10.59 -26.86 6.22
N GLU A 55 9.29 -26.74 6.47
CA GLU A 55 8.37 -26.04 5.59
C GLU A 55 8.61 -24.53 5.63
N ARG A 56 8.96 -23.98 6.80
CA ARG A 56 9.36 -22.57 6.94
C ARG A 56 10.65 -22.25 6.19
N ALA A 57 11.64 -23.15 6.28
CA ALA A 57 12.89 -23.03 5.56
C ALA A 57 12.67 -23.09 4.03
N ALA A 58 11.87 -24.05 3.56
CA ALA A 58 11.57 -24.21 2.14
C ALA A 58 10.83 -22.98 1.56
N TYR A 59 9.90 -22.38 2.30
CA TYR A 59 9.21 -21.16 1.86
C TYR A 59 10.15 -19.95 1.74
N LEU A 60 11.07 -19.80 2.69
CA LEU A 60 12.06 -18.73 2.66
C LEU A 60 13.04 -18.93 1.49
N GLU A 61 13.51 -20.15 1.25
CA GLU A 61 14.35 -20.47 0.10
C GLU A 61 13.63 -20.23 -1.24
N GLU A 62 12.34 -20.57 -1.33
CA GLU A 62 11.52 -20.31 -2.52
C GLU A 62 11.31 -18.80 -2.75
N ALA A 63 11.09 -18.03 -1.70
CA ALA A 63 10.96 -16.59 -1.77
C ALA A 63 12.27 -15.95 -2.27
N GLU A 64 13.41 -16.30 -1.67
CA GLU A 64 14.75 -15.85 -2.09
C GLU A 64 15.04 -16.19 -3.56
N ALA A 65 14.68 -17.41 -3.99
CA ALA A 65 14.85 -17.83 -5.37
C ALA A 65 14.03 -16.95 -6.33
N LYS A 66 12.81 -16.55 -5.96
CA LYS A 66 11.97 -15.64 -6.75
C LYS A 66 12.59 -14.25 -6.86
N GLU A 67 13.12 -13.70 -5.77
CA GLU A 67 13.79 -12.39 -5.81
C GLU A 67 15.01 -12.43 -6.75
N ALA A 68 15.83 -13.48 -6.64
CA ALA A 68 17.03 -13.64 -7.47
C ALA A 68 16.68 -13.83 -8.96
N ILE A 69 15.60 -14.54 -9.27
CA ILE A 69 15.10 -14.67 -10.65
C ILE A 69 14.64 -13.31 -11.15
N MET A 70 13.86 -12.59 -10.35
CA MET A 70 13.32 -11.28 -10.75
C MET A 70 14.43 -10.25 -10.97
N GLU A 71 15.44 -10.20 -10.10
CA GLU A 71 16.64 -9.38 -10.26
C GLU A 71 17.36 -9.71 -11.58
N LYS A 72 17.59 -11.01 -11.87
CA LYS A 72 18.22 -11.45 -13.12
C LYS A 72 17.40 -11.05 -14.35
N VAL A 73 16.08 -11.24 -14.31
CA VAL A 73 15.18 -10.86 -15.40
C VAL A 73 15.24 -9.35 -15.64
N PHE A 74 15.18 -8.54 -14.59
CA PHE A 74 15.18 -7.08 -14.70
C PHE A 74 16.49 -6.58 -15.30
N ARG A 75 17.63 -7.10 -14.85
CA ARG A 75 18.95 -6.74 -15.41
C ARG A 75 19.13 -7.23 -16.84
N TYR A 76 18.82 -8.50 -17.10
CA TYR A 76 19.00 -9.09 -18.44
C TYR A 76 18.12 -8.40 -19.49
N ARG A 77 16.89 -8.05 -19.13
CA ARG A 77 15.95 -7.32 -19.99
C ARG A 77 16.16 -5.81 -19.96
N GLN A 78 17.10 -5.31 -19.15
CA GLN A 78 17.38 -3.89 -18.96
C GLN A 78 16.09 -3.08 -18.68
N LEU A 79 15.27 -3.57 -17.75
CA LEU A 79 14.01 -2.92 -17.39
C LEU A 79 14.28 -1.51 -16.85
N ARG A 80 13.76 -0.51 -17.55
CA ARG A 80 13.80 0.88 -17.10
C ARG A 80 12.71 1.16 -16.07
N CYS A 81 11.54 0.55 -16.25
CA CYS A 81 10.39 0.75 -15.40
C CYS A 81 9.62 -0.56 -15.15
N PHE A 82 9.07 -0.70 -13.94
CA PHE A 82 8.19 -1.77 -13.51
C PHE A 82 6.88 -1.18 -12.99
N LEU A 83 5.77 -1.49 -13.66
CA LEU A 83 4.44 -0.96 -13.35
C LEU A 83 3.63 -2.02 -12.60
N VAL A 84 2.99 -1.62 -11.50
CA VAL A 84 2.07 -2.48 -10.74
C VAL A 84 0.74 -1.76 -10.64
N ASP A 85 -0.29 -2.34 -11.23
CA ASP A 85 -1.67 -1.87 -11.06
C ASP A 85 -2.31 -2.53 -9.83
N GLU A 86 -3.29 -1.85 -9.24
CA GLU A 86 -3.96 -2.25 -7.99
C GLU A 86 -2.97 -2.59 -6.85
N ALA A 87 -1.90 -1.79 -6.74
CA ALA A 87 -0.79 -2.02 -5.83
C ALA A 87 -1.21 -1.96 -4.35
N GLN A 88 -2.37 -1.40 -4.02
CA GLN A 88 -2.93 -1.53 -2.68
C GLN A 88 -3.15 -2.98 -2.25
N HIS A 89 -3.32 -3.93 -3.19
CA HIS A 89 -3.40 -5.35 -2.84
C HIS A 89 -2.11 -5.92 -2.21
N LEU A 90 -0.96 -5.29 -2.47
CA LEU A 90 0.29 -5.60 -1.75
C LEU A 90 0.19 -5.21 -0.26
N LEU A 91 -0.66 -4.24 0.06
CA LEU A 91 -0.88 -3.72 1.39
C LEU A 91 -2.00 -4.43 2.16
N MET A 92 -2.99 -5.03 1.47
CA MET A 92 -4.16 -5.65 2.10
C MET A 92 -3.87 -6.96 2.87
N MET A 93 -2.61 -7.33 3.07
CA MET A 93 -2.23 -8.54 3.82
C MET A 93 -2.43 -8.33 5.32
N SER A 94 -3.09 -9.28 5.99
CA SER A 94 -3.49 -9.12 7.40
C SER A 94 -2.26 -9.08 8.33
N GLY A 95 -1.85 -7.85 8.70
CA GLY A 95 -0.81 -7.54 9.68
C GLY A 95 0.24 -6.58 9.14
N GLY A 96 0.40 -5.40 9.76
CA GLY A 96 1.33 -4.34 9.33
C GLY A 96 2.80 -4.77 9.17
N HIS A 97 3.21 -5.84 9.86
CA HIS A 97 4.54 -6.41 9.73
C HIS A 97 4.79 -7.13 8.38
N GLN A 98 3.75 -7.69 7.76
CA GLN A 98 3.87 -8.32 6.42
C GLN A 98 3.96 -7.25 5.33
N MET A 99 3.18 -6.17 5.46
CA MET A 99 3.22 -5.01 4.57
C MET A 99 4.64 -4.40 4.54
N LEU A 100 5.25 -4.21 5.72
CA LEU A 100 6.62 -3.69 5.81
C LEU A 100 7.65 -4.60 5.10
N HIS A 101 7.48 -5.91 5.18
CA HIS A 101 8.37 -6.86 4.50
C HIS A 101 8.26 -6.75 2.98
N GLN A 102 7.04 -6.67 2.44
CA GLN A 102 6.82 -6.50 1.01
C GLN A 102 7.38 -5.15 0.51
N MET A 103 7.21 -4.08 1.26
CA MET A 103 7.80 -2.78 0.90
C MET A 103 9.33 -2.81 0.92
N ASN A 104 9.94 -3.50 1.89
CA ASN A 104 11.39 -3.69 1.90
C ASN A 104 11.87 -4.52 0.70
N TRP A 105 11.07 -5.48 0.24
CA TRP A 105 11.37 -6.26 -0.96
C TRP A 105 11.34 -5.42 -2.23
N ILE A 106 10.26 -4.65 -2.45
CA ILE A 106 10.13 -3.73 -3.59
C ILE A 106 11.31 -2.75 -3.61
N LYS A 107 11.63 -2.18 -2.45
CA LYS A 107 12.79 -1.31 -2.27
C LYS A 107 14.11 -2.01 -2.61
N SER A 108 14.29 -3.26 -2.15
CA SER A 108 15.51 -4.02 -2.41
C SER A 108 15.71 -4.24 -3.91
N ILE A 109 14.68 -4.73 -4.59
CA ILE A 109 14.72 -4.96 -6.04
C ILE A 109 14.96 -3.66 -6.81
N ALA A 110 14.26 -2.57 -6.48
CA ALA A 110 14.48 -1.27 -7.11
C ALA A 110 15.94 -0.81 -7.00
N ASN A 111 16.55 -0.93 -5.82
CA ASN A 111 17.96 -0.56 -5.62
C ASN A 111 18.94 -1.50 -6.34
N LEU A 112 18.70 -2.81 -6.31
CA LEU A 112 19.57 -3.80 -6.93
C LEU A 112 19.56 -3.71 -8.46
N THR A 113 18.41 -3.39 -9.03
CA THR A 113 18.20 -3.39 -10.48
C THR A 113 18.34 -2.00 -11.10
N GLY A 114 18.20 -0.93 -10.31
CA GLY A 114 18.11 0.44 -10.81
C GLY A 114 16.81 0.73 -11.56
N THR A 115 15.80 -0.14 -11.45
CA THR A 115 14.53 -0.02 -12.14
C THR A 115 13.57 0.90 -11.38
N VAL A 116 12.94 1.85 -12.08
CA VAL A 116 11.89 2.72 -11.51
C VAL A 116 10.61 1.91 -11.29
N HIS A 117 10.09 1.89 -10.08
CA HIS A 117 8.84 1.20 -9.77
C HIS A 117 7.70 2.21 -9.68
N ILE A 118 6.64 2.01 -10.46
CA ILE A 118 5.43 2.84 -10.42
C ILE A 118 4.29 1.99 -9.92
N LEU A 119 3.70 2.40 -8.80
CA LEU A 119 2.61 1.71 -8.13
C LEU A 119 1.33 2.52 -8.34
N PHE A 120 0.39 1.97 -9.11
CA PHE A 120 -0.94 2.53 -9.30
C PHE A 120 -1.90 1.88 -8.31
N GLY A 121 -2.86 2.65 -7.81
CA GLY A 121 -3.84 2.13 -6.87
C GLY A 121 -4.70 3.21 -6.26
N THR A 122 -5.54 2.80 -5.31
CA THR A 122 -6.42 3.70 -4.57
C THR A 122 -5.68 4.42 -3.45
N TYR A 123 -6.37 5.33 -2.74
CA TYR A 123 -5.85 5.99 -1.55
C TYR A 123 -5.40 5.04 -0.42
N GLU A 124 -5.70 3.74 -0.50
CA GLU A 124 -5.10 2.75 0.38
C GLU A 124 -3.56 2.68 0.27
N LEU A 125 -2.99 3.09 -0.87
CA LEU A 125 -1.56 3.21 -1.08
C LEU A 125 -0.88 4.25 -0.16
N LEU A 126 -1.62 5.21 0.40
CA LEU A 126 -1.10 6.15 1.40
C LEU A 126 -0.60 5.44 2.66
N ASN A 127 -1.00 4.18 2.89
CA ASN A 127 -0.41 3.37 3.94
C ASN A 127 1.07 3.04 3.68
N CYS A 128 1.58 3.09 2.43
CA CYS A 128 2.98 2.82 2.10
C CYS A 128 3.94 3.83 2.73
N SER A 129 3.66 5.13 2.56
CA SER A 129 4.53 6.24 2.96
C SER A 129 4.62 6.33 4.49
N THR A 130 3.52 6.09 5.18
CA THR A 130 3.40 6.13 6.65
C THR A 130 4.06 4.93 7.36
N LEU A 131 4.18 3.78 6.69
CA LEU A 131 4.73 2.55 7.30
C LEU A 131 6.27 2.47 7.31
N ASN A 132 6.96 3.19 6.42
CA ASN A 132 8.43 3.14 6.36
C ASN A 132 9.02 4.49 5.90
N GLY A 133 9.49 5.29 6.85
CA GLY A 133 10.15 6.57 6.57
C GLY A 133 11.42 6.48 5.70
N GLN A 134 11.96 5.28 5.42
CA GLN A 134 13.01 5.12 4.42
C GLN A 134 12.50 4.94 2.98
N VAL A 135 11.27 4.42 2.82
CA VAL A 135 10.59 4.31 1.53
C VAL A 135 9.97 5.65 1.16
N GLY A 136 9.32 6.33 2.10
CA GLY A 136 8.74 7.66 1.88
C GLY A 136 9.76 8.73 1.47
N ARG A 137 11.05 8.59 1.82
CA ARG A 137 12.12 9.53 1.39
C ARG A 137 12.55 9.40 -0.07
N ARG A 138 12.14 8.34 -0.75
CA ARG A 138 12.60 7.99 -2.11
C ARG A 138 11.43 7.64 -3.03
N SER A 139 10.21 7.90 -2.57
CA SER A 139 8.98 7.67 -3.29
C SER A 139 8.32 9.02 -3.46
N GLU A 140 7.80 9.28 -4.65
CA GLU A 140 7.02 10.47 -4.95
C GLU A 140 5.57 10.03 -5.13
N ASP A 141 4.66 10.66 -4.40
CA ASP A 141 3.24 10.39 -4.52
C ASP A 141 2.66 11.32 -5.59
N ILE A 142 2.23 10.75 -6.72
CA ILE A 142 1.55 11.48 -7.79
C ILE A 142 0.05 11.24 -7.65
N HIS A 143 -0.68 12.28 -7.27
CA HIS A 143 -2.11 12.21 -7.13
C HIS A 143 -2.83 12.58 -8.42
N LEU A 144 -3.70 11.68 -8.89
CA LEU A 144 -4.58 11.91 -10.04
C LEU A 144 -5.96 12.30 -9.52
N THR A 145 -6.19 13.60 -9.39
CA THR A 145 -7.45 14.15 -8.85
C THR A 145 -8.61 13.94 -9.82
N PRO A 146 -9.80 13.53 -9.35
CA PRO A 146 -11.02 13.64 -10.15
C PRO A 146 -11.30 15.10 -10.50
N TYR A 147 -11.88 15.36 -11.68
CA TYR A 147 -12.32 16.70 -12.04
C TYR A 147 -13.29 17.26 -10.98
N GLN A 148 -13.25 18.57 -10.73
CA GLN A 148 -14.12 19.27 -9.79
C GLN A 148 -15.07 20.26 -10.50
N LEU A 149 -16.27 20.48 -9.94
CA LEU A 149 -17.26 21.42 -10.50
C LEU A 149 -17.02 22.87 -10.09
N ASP A 150 -16.34 23.10 -8.97
CA ASP A 150 -15.97 24.43 -8.48
C ASP A 150 -14.73 25.01 -9.17
N GLU A 151 -14.01 24.21 -9.96
CA GLU A 151 -12.85 24.62 -10.74
C GLU A 151 -13.21 24.76 -12.23
N ALA A 152 -13.18 26.00 -12.74
CA ALA A 152 -13.61 26.31 -14.11
C ALA A 152 -12.75 25.63 -15.20
N GLU A 153 -11.45 25.43 -14.93
CA GLU A 153 -10.54 24.73 -15.83
C GLU A 153 -10.93 23.24 -15.92
N ASP A 154 -11.22 22.61 -14.78
CA ASP A 154 -11.66 21.22 -14.71
C ASP A 154 -12.98 20.99 -15.44
N VAL A 155 -13.96 21.88 -15.26
CA VAL A 155 -15.24 21.81 -16.01
C VAL A 155 -14.98 21.85 -17.51
N THR A 156 -14.09 22.74 -17.95
CA THR A 156 -13.75 22.89 -19.37
C THR A 156 -13.06 21.64 -19.92
N GLU A 157 -12.10 21.07 -19.18
CA GLU A 157 -11.43 19.81 -19.54
C GLU A 157 -12.38 18.60 -19.51
N PHE A 158 -13.26 18.52 -18.53
CA PHE A 158 -14.23 17.44 -18.45
C PHE A 158 -15.21 17.45 -19.64
N ILE A 159 -15.67 18.63 -20.06
CA ILE A 159 -16.45 18.78 -21.30
C ILE A 159 -15.64 18.34 -22.53
N ARG A 160 -14.34 18.66 -22.60
CA ARG A 160 -13.45 18.18 -23.67
C ARG A 160 -13.34 16.65 -23.68
N VAL A 161 -13.25 16.03 -22.51
CA VAL A 161 -13.26 14.57 -22.36
C VAL A 161 -14.58 13.98 -22.88
N ILE A 162 -15.73 14.54 -22.47
CA ILE A 162 -17.04 14.09 -22.96
C ILE A 162 -17.12 14.16 -24.49
N ARG A 163 -16.74 15.30 -25.08
CA ARG A 163 -16.70 15.48 -26.55
C ARG A 163 -15.75 14.51 -27.24
N THR A 164 -14.64 14.17 -26.60
CA THR A 164 -13.71 13.19 -27.17
C THR A 164 -14.31 11.79 -27.13
N LEU A 165 -14.92 11.41 -26.00
CA LEU A 165 -15.56 10.10 -25.84
C LEU A 165 -16.76 9.92 -26.78
N GLN A 166 -17.59 10.96 -26.94
CA GLN A 166 -18.81 10.86 -27.75
C GLN A 166 -18.50 10.60 -29.24
N LYS A 167 -17.42 11.22 -29.77
CA LYS A 167 -16.94 11.01 -31.15
C LYS A 167 -16.44 9.59 -31.42
N HIS A 168 -16.05 8.89 -30.37
CA HIS A 168 -15.60 7.50 -30.44
C HIS A 168 -16.71 6.49 -30.12
N LEU A 169 -17.95 6.95 -29.93
CA LEU A 169 -19.08 6.04 -29.75
C LEU A 169 -19.39 5.35 -31.09
N PRO A 170 -19.50 4.01 -31.10
CA PRO A 170 -19.78 3.23 -32.31
C PRO A 170 -21.27 3.26 -32.70
N LEU A 171 -21.81 4.46 -32.94
CA LEU A 171 -23.19 4.71 -33.36
C LEU A 171 -23.23 5.48 -34.69
N GLU A 172 -24.37 5.47 -35.37
CA GLU A 172 -24.53 6.13 -36.68
C GLU A 172 -24.48 7.65 -36.56
N GLU A 173 -25.10 8.19 -35.49
CA GLU A 173 -25.20 9.61 -35.23
C GLU A 173 -24.50 9.99 -33.91
N GLU A 174 -23.62 10.99 -33.97
CA GLU A 174 -22.90 11.51 -32.80
C GLU A 174 -23.88 12.18 -31.82
N PRO A 175 -23.93 11.76 -30.54
CA PRO A 175 -24.76 12.39 -29.54
C PRO A 175 -24.13 13.68 -28.97
N TYR A 176 -24.96 14.65 -28.61
CA TYR A 176 -24.54 15.91 -27.96
C TYR A 176 -24.43 15.76 -26.44
N LEU A 177 -23.50 14.92 -25.96
CA LEU A 177 -23.39 14.58 -24.54
C LEU A 177 -22.88 15.74 -23.68
N GLU A 178 -22.19 16.71 -24.28
CA GLU A 178 -21.70 17.88 -23.53
C GLU A 178 -22.82 18.71 -22.88
N ASN A 179 -24.04 18.68 -23.44
CA ASN A 179 -25.19 19.40 -22.89
C ASN A 179 -25.64 18.82 -21.54
N TYR A 180 -25.19 17.61 -21.20
CA TYR A 180 -25.52 16.90 -19.97
C TYR A 180 -24.29 16.76 -19.05
N TYR A 181 -23.29 17.64 -19.19
CA TYR A 181 -22.02 17.50 -18.44
C TYR A 181 -22.21 17.44 -16.93
N GLU A 182 -23.15 18.19 -16.34
CA GLU A 182 -23.42 18.16 -14.88
C GLU A 182 -23.94 16.79 -14.43
N TYR A 183 -24.84 16.19 -15.22
CA TYR A 183 -25.37 14.87 -14.96
C TYR A 183 -24.29 13.79 -15.10
N LEU A 184 -23.50 13.87 -16.17
CA LEU A 184 -22.37 12.97 -16.42
C LEU A 184 -21.28 13.11 -15.36
N PHE A 185 -21.01 14.33 -14.91
CA PHE A 185 -20.09 14.62 -13.82
C PHE A 185 -20.59 13.98 -12.53
N SER A 186 -21.84 14.27 -12.13
CA SER A 186 -22.43 13.76 -10.89
C SER A 186 -22.45 12.22 -10.85
N GLY A 187 -22.86 11.57 -11.94
CA GLY A 187 -22.89 10.11 -12.02
C GLY A 187 -21.51 9.44 -12.13
N SER A 188 -20.47 10.18 -12.49
CA SER A 188 -19.09 9.68 -12.58
C SER A 188 -18.18 10.17 -11.46
N VAL A 189 -18.65 11.08 -10.62
CA VAL A 189 -17.86 11.74 -9.56
C VAL A 189 -16.58 12.38 -10.13
N GLY A 190 -16.67 12.96 -11.32
CA GLY A 190 -15.51 13.55 -12.01
C GLY A 190 -14.46 12.53 -12.49
N CYS A 191 -14.71 11.22 -12.38
CA CYS A 191 -13.77 10.17 -12.79
C CYS A 191 -14.06 9.68 -14.22
N VAL A 192 -13.14 9.94 -15.15
CA VAL A 192 -13.26 9.53 -16.56
C VAL A 192 -13.42 8.02 -16.74
N GLY A 193 -12.75 7.21 -15.90
CA GLY A 193 -12.90 5.76 -15.92
C GLY A 193 -14.33 5.30 -15.59
N ILE A 194 -14.99 5.96 -14.63
CA ILE A 194 -16.39 5.67 -14.27
C ILE A 194 -17.32 6.12 -15.40
N LEU A 195 -17.08 7.31 -15.96
CA LEU A 195 -17.82 7.82 -17.11
C LEU A 195 -17.75 6.87 -18.31
N LYS A 196 -16.55 6.43 -18.70
CA LYS A 196 -16.36 5.49 -19.82
C LYS A 196 -17.12 4.18 -19.60
N ASN A 197 -17.04 3.62 -18.39
CA ASN A 197 -17.76 2.41 -18.04
C ASN A 197 -19.28 2.62 -18.05
N TRP A 198 -19.75 3.81 -17.64
CA TRP A 198 -21.15 4.18 -17.72
C TRP A 198 -21.63 4.29 -19.17
N LEU A 199 -20.94 5.05 -20.02
CA LEU A 199 -21.27 5.15 -21.45
C LEU A 199 -21.30 3.76 -22.11
N THR A 200 -20.35 2.88 -21.75
CA THR A 200 -20.33 1.48 -22.24
C THR A 200 -21.57 0.69 -21.81
N ARG A 201 -22.09 0.91 -20.59
CA ARG A 201 -23.35 0.28 -20.15
C ARG A 201 -24.54 0.87 -20.89
N SER A 202 -24.59 2.19 -21.04
CA SER A 202 -25.65 2.90 -21.76
C SER A 202 -25.73 2.51 -23.23
N LEU A 203 -24.59 2.27 -23.88
CA LEU A 203 -24.52 1.76 -25.25
C LEU A 203 -25.22 0.41 -25.43
N ARG A 204 -25.23 -0.46 -24.40
CA ARG A 204 -25.93 -1.75 -24.49
C ARG A 204 -27.42 -1.55 -24.69
N PHE A 205 -28.03 -0.63 -23.95
CA PHE A 205 -29.45 -0.29 -24.12
C PHE A 205 -29.73 0.36 -25.47
N ALA A 206 -28.84 1.23 -25.96
CA ALA A 206 -28.96 1.82 -27.28
C ALA A 206 -28.96 0.75 -28.39
N TYR A 207 -28.07 -0.24 -28.29
CA TYR A 207 -28.04 -1.35 -29.24
C TYR A 207 -29.22 -2.30 -29.13
N GLU A 208 -29.73 -2.55 -27.92
CA GLU A 208 -30.94 -3.36 -27.73
C GLU A 208 -32.17 -2.71 -28.37
N GLU A 209 -32.18 -1.38 -28.52
CA GLU A 209 -33.25 -0.61 -29.16
C GLU A 209 -32.94 -0.24 -30.62
N ASP A 210 -31.86 -0.77 -31.22
CA ASP A 210 -31.36 -0.41 -32.56
C ASP A 210 -31.28 1.12 -32.78
N ALA A 211 -30.91 1.86 -31.73
CA ALA A 211 -30.90 3.31 -31.76
C ALA A 211 -29.71 3.88 -32.56
N ALA A 212 -29.98 4.85 -33.43
CA ALA A 212 -28.95 5.54 -34.23
C ALA A 212 -28.01 6.41 -33.37
N THR A 213 -28.45 6.85 -32.18
CA THR A 213 -27.68 7.70 -31.27
C THR A 213 -27.91 7.36 -29.79
N LEU A 214 -27.02 7.85 -28.91
CA LEU A 214 -27.13 7.68 -27.47
C LEU A 214 -28.02 8.78 -26.87
N THR A 215 -29.13 8.39 -26.25
CA THR A 215 -30.09 9.33 -25.66
C THR A 215 -29.95 9.43 -24.13
N ILE A 216 -30.58 10.45 -23.54
CA ILE A 216 -30.63 10.61 -22.08
C ILE A 216 -31.28 9.40 -21.39
N LYS A 217 -32.29 8.78 -22.00
CA LYS A 217 -32.93 7.56 -21.50
C LYS A 217 -31.91 6.41 -21.34
N HIS A 218 -31.02 6.23 -22.31
CA HIS A 218 -29.96 5.22 -22.23
C HIS A 218 -28.93 5.54 -21.14
N LEU A 219 -28.63 6.83 -20.92
CA LEU A 219 -27.77 7.27 -19.83
C LEU A 219 -28.39 6.92 -18.47
N GLU A 220 -29.66 7.25 -18.27
CA GLU A 220 -30.41 6.94 -17.05
C GLU A 220 -30.45 5.44 -16.76
N GLN A 221 -30.68 4.61 -17.79
CA GLN A 221 -30.69 3.14 -17.66
C GLN A 221 -29.30 2.56 -17.31
N GLY A 222 -28.24 3.15 -17.86
CA GLY A 222 -26.86 2.71 -17.62
C GLY A 222 -26.24 3.25 -16.32
N ALA A 223 -26.91 4.19 -15.66
CA ALA A 223 -26.42 4.85 -14.47
C ALA A 223 -26.31 3.89 -13.30
N PHE A 224 -25.34 4.13 -12.41
CA PHE A 224 -25.35 3.46 -11.12
C PHE A 224 -26.47 4.01 -10.24
N SER A 225 -26.90 3.21 -9.26
CA SER A 225 -27.83 3.71 -8.25
C SER A 225 -27.21 4.84 -7.43
N GLN A 226 -28.04 5.75 -6.94
CA GLN A 226 -27.60 6.87 -6.11
C GLN A 226 -26.77 6.41 -4.91
N GLY A 227 -27.15 5.30 -4.27
CA GLY A 227 -26.39 4.74 -3.14
C GLY A 227 -24.97 4.33 -3.51
N ARG A 228 -24.76 3.77 -4.71
CA ARG A 228 -23.41 3.41 -5.18
C ARG A 228 -22.60 4.65 -5.55
N ILE A 229 -23.21 5.64 -6.20
CA ILE A 229 -22.55 6.91 -6.52
C ILE A 229 -22.12 7.62 -5.23
N ASN A 230 -23.00 7.69 -4.23
CA ASN A 230 -22.70 8.29 -2.93
C ASN A 230 -21.55 7.57 -2.22
N GLN A 231 -21.49 6.24 -2.28
CA GLN A 231 -20.38 5.48 -1.70
C GLN A 231 -19.05 5.82 -2.38
N ILE A 232 -19.00 5.83 -3.71
CA ILE A 232 -17.81 6.19 -4.49
C ILE A 232 -17.36 7.63 -4.17
N PHE A 233 -18.33 8.55 -4.06
CA PHE A 233 -18.07 9.93 -3.68
C PHE A 233 -17.44 10.02 -2.29
N GLN A 234 -18.01 9.35 -1.29
CA GLN A 234 -17.49 9.35 0.08
C GLN A 234 -16.08 8.74 0.15
N GLU A 235 -15.82 7.64 -0.55
CA GLU A 235 -14.49 7.02 -0.61
C GLU A 235 -13.45 7.96 -1.24
N SER A 236 -13.82 8.64 -2.33
CA SER A 236 -12.96 9.64 -2.99
C SER A 236 -12.68 10.83 -2.06
N GLU A 237 -13.71 11.40 -1.45
CA GLU A 237 -13.60 12.55 -0.55
C GLU A 237 -12.71 12.23 0.66
N GLN A 238 -12.94 11.09 1.31
CA GLN A 238 -12.13 10.63 2.45
C GLN A 238 -10.66 10.44 2.05
N GLY A 239 -10.41 9.87 0.87
CA GLY A 239 -9.07 9.68 0.33
C GLY A 239 -8.34 11.01 0.08
N GLN A 240 -9.03 11.98 -0.53
CA GLN A 240 -8.48 13.32 -0.76
C GLN A 240 -8.18 14.05 0.54
N LEU A 241 -9.10 13.99 1.52
CA LEU A 241 -8.88 14.58 2.85
C LEU A 241 -7.66 13.99 3.54
N ARG A 242 -7.50 12.68 3.48
CA ARG A 242 -6.34 11.99 4.04
C ARG A 242 -5.03 12.40 3.36
N LEU A 243 -5.00 12.46 2.03
CA LEU A 243 -3.83 12.93 1.28
C LEU A 243 -3.43 14.35 1.69
N LYS A 244 -4.41 15.27 1.79
CA LYS A 244 -4.16 16.65 2.25
C LYS A 244 -3.56 16.70 3.66
N GLN A 245 -4.07 15.86 4.57
CA GLN A 245 -3.53 15.77 5.94
C GLN A 245 -2.10 15.25 5.99
N GLU A 246 -1.75 14.26 5.18
CA GLU A 246 -0.40 13.69 5.11
C GLU A 246 0.59 14.63 4.39
N SER A 247 0.12 15.44 3.44
CA SER A 247 0.93 16.40 2.67
C SER A 247 1.17 17.72 3.40
N ASN A 248 0.30 18.10 4.34
CA ASN A 248 0.44 19.32 5.12
C ASN A 248 1.63 19.20 6.09
N TYR A 249 2.76 19.80 5.71
CA TYR A 249 3.89 20.00 6.60
C TYR A 249 3.51 20.96 7.73
N TYR A 250 3.16 20.42 8.89
CA TYR A 250 3.15 21.19 10.13
C TYR A 250 4.59 21.30 10.64
N PHE A 251 5.12 22.52 10.73
CA PHE A 251 6.39 22.76 11.41
C PHE A 251 6.27 22.28 12.86
N ILE A 252 6.90 21.15 13.20
CA ILE A 252 7.05 20.71 14.59
C ILE A 252 8.11 21.62 15.23
N GLY A 253 7.68 22.81 15.63
CA GLY A 253 8.56 23.87 16.13
C GLY A 253 9.18 23.62 17.51
N ASN A 254 8.94 22.47 18.14
CA ASN A 254 9.53 22.13 19.43
C ASN A 254 10.18 20.74 19.39
N LEU A 255 11.37 20.67 18.80
CA LEU A 255 12.37 19.62 19.06
C LEU A 255 13.29 19.98 20.24
N THR A 256 12.87 20.93 21.08
CA THR A 256 13.45 21.17 22.40
C THR A 256 12.48 20.66 23.46
N THR A 257 12.94 19.67 24.22
CA THR A 257 12.34 19.20 25.47
C THR A 257 11.95 20.38 26.36
N SER A 258 10.66 20.65 26.46
CA SER A 258 10.06 21.37 27.57
C SER A 258 8.90 20.54 28.09
N VAL A 259 9.21 19.75 29.12
CA VAL A 259 8.23 19.23 30.06
C VAL A 259 7.55 20.45 30.67
N THR A 260 6.28 20.69 30.34
CA THR A 260 5.42 21.53 31.17
C THR A 260 4.64 20.65 32.12
N PRO A 261 4.63 20.98 33.43
CA PRO A 261 4.06 20.13 34.46
C PRO A 261 2.58 20.46 34.58
N ASP A 262 1.70 19.47 34.41
CA ASP A 262 0.36 19.59 34.99
C ASP A 262 -0.16 18.27 35.58
N VAL A 263 -0.31 18.37 36.90
CA VAL A 263 -1.28 17.77 37.81
C VAL A 263 -1.44 16.24 37.80
N VAL A 264 -0.81 15.68 38.83
CA VAL A 264 -1.01 14.34 39.38
C VAL A 264 -2.46 14.17 39.85
N GLN A 265 -3.17 13.20 39.26
CA GLN A 265 -4.19 12.43 39.98
C GLN A 265 -3.73 10.99 40.09
N GLY A 266 -3.86 10.46 41.31
CA GLY A 266 -3.06 9.37 41.83
C GLY A 266 -3.30 8.02 41.15
N ALA A 267 -2.20 7.32 40.89
CA ALA A 267 -2.19 5.87 40.73
C ALA A 267 -0.91 5.31 41.37
N SER A 268 -1.07 4.17 42.02
CA SER A 268 -0.22 3.62 43.08
C SER A 268 1.24 3.28 42.70
N LEU A 269 2.15 3.52 43.65
CA LEU A 269 3.57 3.16 43.59
C LEU A 269 3.76 1.64 43.53
N LYS A 270 4.14 1.09 42.37
CA LYS A 270 4.73 -0.26 42.29
C LYS A 270 6.23 -0.18 42.62
N LYS A 271 6.64 -0.81 43.73
CA LYS A 271 8.04 -0.99 44.14
C LYS A 271 8.87 -1.65 43.02
N GLY A 272 9.87 -0.95 42.51
CA GLY A 272 10.89 -1.54 41.64
C GLY A 272 11.82 -2.49 42.39
N ARG A 273 12.22 -3.60 41.76
CA ARG A 273 13.22 -4.54 42.28
C ARG A 273 14.58 -3.85 42.45
N VAL A 274 15.19 -4.05 43.62
CA VAL A 274 16.53 -3.55 43.98
C VAL A 274 17.57 -4.16 43.00
N GLY A 275 18.45 -3.32 42.44
CA GLY A 275 19.61 -3.78 41.63
C GLY A 275 19.57 -3.55 40.12
N LYS A 276 18.57 -2.85 39.55
CA LYS A 276 18.60 -2.44 38.12
C LYS A 276 18.77 -0.94 37.97
N ARG A 277 19.95 -0.51 37.49
CA ARG A 277 20.21 0.89 37.10
C ARG A 277 19.36 1.23 35.87
N LYS A 278 18.79 2.44 35.84
CA LYS A 278 18.02 2.94 34.68
C LYS A 278 18.97 3.10 33.47
N PRO A 279 18.51 2.79 32.24
CA PRO A 279 19.33 2.99 31.06
C PRO A 279 19.52 4.49 30.84
N LYS A 280 20.74 4.97 31.03
CA LYS A 280 21.18 6.31 30.61
C LYS A 280 22.42 6.12 29.75
N ARG A 281 22.56 6.93 28.71
CA ARG A 281 23.71 6.90 27.80
C ARG A 281 24.93 7.38 28.58
N ASP A 282 25.96 6.54 28.68
CA ASP A 282 27.22 6.92 29.30
C ASP A 282 28.02 7.81 28.33
N PRO A 283 28.61 8.92 28.79
CA PRO A 283 29.50 9.73 27.98
C PRO A 283 30.79 8.95 27.68
N VAL A 284 31.22 8.99 26.42
CA VAL A 284 32.49 8.42 25.94
C VAL A 284 33.38 9.56 25.45
N GLY A 285 34.60 9.64 25.99
CA GLY A 285 35.61 10.63 25.62
C GLY A 285 36.55 10.93 26.79
N THR A 286 37.85 10.71 26.58
CA THR A 286 38.96 10.88 27.53
C THR A 286 39.19 12.34 27.91
N GLN A 287 39.57 12.58 29.17
CA GLN A 287 40.08 13.85 29.66
C GLN A 287 41.40 14.16 28.95
N ASP A 288 41.45 15.23 28.17
CA ASP A 288 42.70 15.88 27.81
C ASP A 288 43.03 16.89 28.90
N ASN A 289 44.03 16.54 29.72
CA ASN A 289 44.74 17.48 30.57
C ASN A 289 45.65 18.33 29.68
N GLU A 290 45.41 19.64 29.59
CA GLU A 290 46.49 20.58 29.27
C GLU A 290 46.37 21.85 30.11
N SER A 291 47.49 22.08 30.82
CA SER A 291 48.00 23.31 31.44
C SER A 291 47.36 23.81 32.74
#